data_AF-A0AAF0CQ61-F1
#
_entry.id   AF-A0AAF0CQ61-F1
#
_cell.length_a   1.000
_cell.length_b   1.000
_cell.length_c   1.000
_cell.angle_alpha   90.00
_cell.angle_beta   90.00
_cell.angle_gamma   90.00
#
_symmetry.space_group_name_H-M   'P 1'
#
loop_
_entity.id
_entity.type
_entity.pdbx_description
1 polymer ?
#
loop_
_entity_poly.entity_id
_entity_poly.type
_entity_poly.pdbx_seq_one_letter_code
_entity_poly.pdbx_strand_id
1 'polypeptide(L)'
;MECKQSAEPSILMDRRFTVFPSLKSKRDPQNVSLRQFLADVELGKWRESVERIRSCESKDEASHLKNRLPIAKVSGTFDGLKATDIVEPSGLLCLDLDDLGARADEVRRTLKADVYVLAFFVSPSGRGLKVIVGTQVAEISDHRACFERASVHFKSVLPADVLIDPRPSNVASNCFASFDSRVWRASSERLVFGPGDCDSEKKSPTGCDVDASHVMQSFEKELFSPSSSERAALGREDSSRLIACNHMSTPPAHIDCDLSEFVERNVWRDWVSRTPYVAAKRNAFIADRVPLLLNLVCAELVAVLSVKWFDGAPGGLFHDTRERHWNETWSMIGGCRESWPTVRNIGRDGRRIYQDLKDDRLRAVFRICHSLSISKKNFATRQFYLTATNLSERMLCACQTAARQLNYLENAGAIKVIEKGELRRKGHPARATFYQWMLS
;
A
#
# COMPACT_ATOMS: atom_id res chain seq x y z
N MET A 1 -10.50 21.06 15.41
CA MET A 1 -9.29 21.30 16.22
C MET A 1 -8.60 19.96 16.39
N GLU A 2 -7.55 19.66 15.63
CA GLU A 2 -6.73 18.47 15.90
C GLU A 2 -6.04 18.65 17.26
N CYS A 3 -6.15 17.64 18.13
CA CYS A 3 -5.45 17.59 19.40
C CYS A 3 -3.94 17.39 19.12
N LYS A 4 -3.21 18.48 18.94
CA LYS A 4 -1.74 18.46 18.79
C LYS A 4 -1.14 18.13 20.15
N GLN A 5 -0.61 16.92 20.31
CA GLN A 5 0.15 16.56 21.52
C GLN A 5 1.63 16.93 21.34
N SER A 6 2.21 17.51 22.38
CA SER A 6 3.65 17.74 22.48
C SER A 6 4.32 16.65 23.31
N ALA A 7 5.61 16.46 23.08
CA ALA A 7 6.45 15.65 23.94
C ALA A 7 7.75 16.40 24.24
N GLU A 8 8.20 16.26 25.49
CA GLU A 8 9.46 16.83 25.95
C GLU A 8 10.64 16.19 25.19
N PRO A 9 11.58 16.96 24.63
CA PRO A 9 12.67 16.42 23.82
C PRO A 9 13.57 15.49 24.62
N SER A 10 13.69 15.72 25.94
CA SER A 10 14.46 14.85 26.84
C SER A 10 13.99 13.40 26.78
N ILE A 11 12.68 13.17 26.79
CA ILE A 11 12.06 11.83 26.72
C ILE A 11 12.32 11.18 25.36
N LEU A 12 12.14 11.94 24.27
CA LEU A 12 12.34 11.44 22.91
C LEU A 12 13.81 11.15 22.59
N MET A 13 14.74 11.90 23.17
CA MET A 13 16.18 11.69 23.03
C MET A 13 16.67 10.40 23.69
N ASP A 14 15.96 9.89 24.70
CA ASP A 14 16.33 8.68 25.42
C ASP A 14 15.66 7.42 24.84
N ARG A 15 14.76 7.56 23.85
CA ARG A 15 14.17 6.45 23.10
C ARG A 15 15.25 5.64 22.40
N ARG A 16 15.11 4.31 22.45
CA ARG A 16 16.11 3.35 21.97
C ARG A 16 15.68 2.72 20.65
N PHE A 17 16.67 2.39 19.84
CA PHE A 17 16.50 1.64 18.59
C PHE A 17 17.74 0.80 18.31
N THR A 18 17.59 -0.17 17.42
CA THR A 18 18.68 -1.10 17.08
C THR A 18 19.60 -0.53 16.00
N VAL A 19 20.91 -0.65 16.23
CA VAL A 19 21.97 -0.40 15.26
C VAL A 19 22.66 -1.71 14.93
N PHE A 20 22.59 -2.13 13.66
CA PHE A 20 23.32 -3.29 13.17
C PHE A 20 24.68 -2.87 12.60
N PRO A 21 25.72 -3.71 12.69
CA PRO A 21 27.06 -3.36 12.20
C PRO A 21 27.13 -3.04 10.70
N SER A 22 26.30 -3.68 9.87
CA SER A 22 26.14 -3.36 8.44
C SER A 22 24.93 -4.09 7.84
N LEU A 23 24.64 -3.87 6.55
CA LEU A 23 23.64 -4.65 5.81
C LEU A 23 23.96 -6.14 5.74
N LYS A 24 25.25 -6.52 5.77
CA LYS A 24 25.70 -7.91 5.57
C LYS A 24 25.96 -8.65 6.88
N SER A 25 26.24 -7.94 7.97
CA SER A 25 26.49 -8.52 9.28
C SER A 25 25.38 -8.19 10.25
N LYS A 26 24.62 -9.21 10.66
CA LYS A 26 23.51 -9.12 11.61
C LYS A 26 23.89 -9.54 13.04
N ARG A 27 25.15 -9.93 13.26
CA ARG A 27 25.63 -10.37 14.57
C ARG A 27 25.86 -9.16 15.47
N ASP A 28 25.64 -9.34 16.76
CA ASP A 28 25.90 -8.36 17.81
C ASP A 28 25.25 -6.97 17.58
N PRO A 29 23.94 -6.90 17.27
CA PRO A 29 23.25 -5.63 17.18
C PRO A 29 23.25 -4.90 18.53
N GLN A 30 23.30 -3.57 18.49
CA GLN A 30 23.28 -2.73 19.70
C GLN A 30 22.01 -1.91 19.78
N ASN A 31 21.31 -1.95 20.92
CA ASN A 31 20.23 -1.01 21.20
C ASN A 31 20.80 0.27 21.81
N VAL A 32 20.75 1.38 21.10
CA VAL A 32 21.28 2.68 21.53
C VAL A 32 20.16 3.71 21.62
N SER A 33 20.32 4.74 22.45
CA SER A 33 19.38 5.87 22.48
C SER A 33 19.63 6.83 21.32
N LEU A 34 18.61 7.62 20.95
CA LEU A 34 18.76 8.69 19.97
C LEU A 34 19.88 9.67 20.37
N ARG A 35 19.96 10.03 21.66
CA ARG A 35 21.03 10.86 22.22
C ARG A 35 22.41 10.30 21.93
N GLN A 36 22.63 9.01 22.22
CA GLN A 36 23.91 8.36 21.97
C GLN A 36 24.22 8.31 20.47
N PHE A 37 23.25 7.94 19.64
CA PHE A 37 23.44 7.85 18.19
C PHE A 37 23.81 9.22 17.58
N LEU A 38 23.12 10.29 17.98
CA LEU A 38 23.44 11.64 17.51
C LEU A 38 24.81 12.12 18.01
N ALA A 39 25.23 11.73 19.22
CA ALA A 39 26.57 12.02 19.71
C ALA A 39 27.64 11.26 18.89
N ASP A 40 27.39 9.98 18.56
CA ASP A 40 28.28 9.19 17.72
C ASP A 40 28.44 9.80 16.30
N VAL A 41 27.35 10.32 15.72
CA VAL A 41 27.38 11.04 14.43
C VAL A 41 28.17 12.35 14.53
N GLU A 42 27.98 13.12 15.60
CA GLU A 42 28.62 14.42 15.78
C GLU A 42 30.11 14.33 16.10
N LEU A 43 30.48 13.42 17.00
CA LEU A 43 31.85 13.15 17.43
C LEU A 43 32.66 12.37 16.39
N GLY A 44 32.00 11.88 15.33
CA GLY A 44 32.68 11.27 14.18
C GLY A 44 33.11 9.82 14.40
N LYS A 45 32.32 9.03 15.14
CA LYS A 45 32.56 7.58 15.31
C LYS A 45 32.73 6.84 13.98
N TRP A 46 32.09 7.33 12.91
CA TRP A 46 32.16 6.76 11.56
C TRP A 46 32.78 7.70 10.52
N ARG A 47 33.48 8.74 10.97
CA ARG A 47 34.01 9.83 10.12
C ARG A 47 34.83 9.32 8.95
N GLU A 48 35.84 8.49 9.21
CA GLU A 48 36.75 7.99 8.18
C GLU A 48 36.01 7.25 7.05
N SER A 49 35.08 6.36 7.42
CA SER A 49 34.28 5.61 6.45
C SER A 49 33.35 6.52 5.63
N VAL A 50 32.77 7.54 6.26
CA VAL A 50 31.88 8.50 5.61
C VAL A 50 32.64 9.45 4.70
N GLU A 51 33.79 9.97 5.13
CA GLU A 51 34.64 10.83 4.30
C GLU A 51 35.14 10.07 3.06
N ARG A 52 35.50 8.79 3.19
CA ARG A 52 35.84 7.93 2.06
C ARG A 52 34.70 7.79 1.05
N ILE A 53 33.46 7.63 1.52
CA ILE A 53 32.27 7.58 0.65
C ILE A 53 32.07 8.90 -0.09
N ARG A 54 32.29 10.03 0.59
CA ARG A 54 32.13 11.38 0.00
C ARG A 54 33.21 11.70 -1.03
N SER A 55 34.40 11.12 -0.92
CA SER A 55 35.49 11.29 -1.87
C SER A 55 35.39 10.41 -3.12
N CYS A 56 34.48 9.44 -3.17
CA CYS A 56 34.32 8.58 -4.34
C CYS A 56 33.71 9.34 -5.53
N GLU A 57 34.36 9.25 -6.68
CA GLU A 57 33.83 9.78 -7.95
C GLU A 57 32.79 8.83 -8.57
N SER A 58 32.98 7.52 -8.40
CA SER A 58 32.06 6.50 -8.87
C SER A 58 30.89 6.32 -7.91
N LYS A 59 29.67 6.42 -8.44
CA LYS A 59 28.43 6.12 -7.70
C LYS A 59 28.39 4.66 -7.21
N ASP A 60 28.92 3.73 -7.99
CA ASP A 60 28.91 2.30 -7.65
C ASP A 60 29.88 2.01 -6.50
N GLU A 61 31.06 2.62 -6.50
CA GLU A 61 32.02 2.51 -5.41
C GLU A 61 31.47 3.11 -4.12
N ALA A 62 30.91 4.32 -4.19
CA ALA A 62 30.27 4.98 -3.05
C ALA A 62 29.14 4.11 -2.46
N SER A 63 28.32 3.50 -3.31
CA SER A 63 27.26 2.57 -2.91
C SER A 63 27.81 1.32 -2.22
N HIS A 64 28.87 0.72 -2.77
CA HIS A 64 29.54 -0.44 -2.19
C HIS A 64 30.12 -0.17 -0.80
N LEU A 65 30.75 0.99 -0.60
CA LEU A 65 31.27 1.42 0.70
C LEU A 65 30.15 1.76 1.69
N LYS A 66 29.10 2.45 1.23
CA LYS A 66 27.92 2.76 2.04
C LYS A 66 27.28 1.52 2.65
N ASN A 67 27.24 0.41 1.91
CA ASN A 67 26.71 -0.88 2.40
C ASN A 67 27.50 -1.51 3.56
N ARG A 68 28.71 -1.01 3.86
CA ARG A 68 29.55 -1.44 5.00
C ARG A 68 29.33 -0.59 6.25
N LEU A 69 28.67 0.55 6.15
CA LEU A 69 28.36 1.38 7.30
C LEU A 69 27.32 0.70 8.21
N PRO A 70 27.36 0.96 9.52
CA PRO A 70 26.28 0.58 10.41
C PRO A 70 24.93 1.16 9.99
N ILE A 71 23.87 0.44 10.31
CA ILE A 71 22.49 0.82 9.97
C ILE A 71 21.66 0.94 11.25
N ALA A 72 21.12 2.12 11.49
CA ALA A 72 20.14 2.38 12.55
C ALA A 72 18.72 2.10 12.03
N LYS A 73 17.95 1.31 12.77
CA LYS A 73 16.51 1.10 12.56
C LYS A 73 15.73 2.09 13.45
N VAL A 74 15.81 3.38 13.14
CA VAL A 74 15.35 4.47 14.03
C VAL A 74 13.95 4.25 14.62
N SER A 75 13.05 3.60 13.88
CA SER A 75 11.66 3.35 14.26
C SER A 75 11.44 2.36 15.41
N GLY A 76 12.47 1.63 15.87
CA GLY A 76 12.28 0.67 16.96
C GLY A 76 13.50 -0.21 17.26
N THR A 77 13.33 -1.11 18.22
CA THR A 77 14.26 -2.21 18.47
C THR A 77 13.86 -3.45 17.69
N PHE A 78 14.84 -4.20 17.19
CA PHE A 78 14.64 -5.33 16.29
C PHE A 78 15.52 -6.52 16.67
N ASP A 79 15.00 -7.74 16.47
CA ASP A 79 15.77 -9.00 16.53
C ASP A 79 16.31 -9.44 15.15
N GLY A 80 16.01 -8.66 14.11
CA GLY A 80 16.40 -8.91 12.73
C GLY A 80 16.27 -7.67 11.84
N LEU A 81 16.29 -7.87 10.51
CA LEU A 81 16.30 -6.76 9.56
C LEU A 81 14.94 -6.49 8.92
N LYS A 82 13.97 -7.39 9.05
CA LYS A 82 12.65 -7.27 8.43
C LYS A 82 11.69 -6.49 9.32
N ALA A 83 10.59 -6.03 8.75
CA ALA A 83 9.51 -5.38 9.51
C ALA A 83 8.86 -6.32 10.53
N THR A 84 8.82 -7.62 10.24
CA THR A 84 8.33 -8.68 11.15
C THR A 84 9.22 -8.91 12.36
N ASP A 85 10.45 -8.41 12.32
CA ASP A 85 11.50 -8.65 13.31
C ASP A 85 11.54 -7.51 14.36
N ILE A 86 10.52 -6.65 14.40
CA ILE A 86 10.45 -5.56 15.37
C ILE A 86 9.97 -6.08 16.72
N VAL A 87 10.66 -5.65 17.77
CA VAL A 87 10.36 -5.99 19.16
C VAL A 87 9.55 -4.88 19.83
N GLU A 88 9.99 -3.63 19.69
CA GLU A 88 9.34 -2.47 20.32
C GLU A 88 9.48 -1.22 19.45
N PRO A 89 8.40 -0.46 19.17
CA PRO A 89 8.48 0.83 18.50
C PRO A 89 9.22 1.88 19.35
N SER A 90 10.06 2.69 18.73
CA SER A 90 10.80 3.75 19.44
C SER A 90 9.98 5.05 19.62
N GLY A 91 8.89 5.22 18.86
CA GLY A 91 8.20 6.50 18.74
C GLY A 91 9.01 7.56 17.99
N LEU A 92 9.96 7.15 17.14
CA LEU A 92 10.78 8.02 16.31
C LEU A 92 10.64 7.65 14.84
N LEU A 93 10.83 8.63 13.96
CA LEU A 93 10.87 8.44 12.51
C LEU A 93 12.06 9.22 11.93
N CYS A 94 12.74 8.63 10.95
CA CYS A 94 13.82 9.28 10.19
C CYS A 94 13.39 9.50 8.74
N LEU A 95 13.20 10.76 8.35
CA LEU A 95 12.99 11.17 6.96
C LEU A 95 14.34 11.34 6.27
N ASP A 96 14.40 11.00 4.98
CA ASP A 96 15.61 11.13 4.16
C ASP A 96 15.33 12.13 3.04
N LEU A 97 16.05 13.24 3.07
CA LEU A 97 16.00 14.30 2.05
C LEU A 97 17.26 14.15 1.19
N ASP A 98 17.10 13.72 -0.05
CA ASP A 98 18.22 13.46 -0.96
C ASP A 98 18.50 14.64 -1.90
N ASP A 99 19.78 14.76 -2.32
CA ASP A 99 20.27 15.65 -3.38
C ASP A 99 19.80 17.12 -3.29
N LEU A 100 19.93 17.73 -2.10
CA LEU A 100 19.48 19.10 -1.83
C LEU A 100 20.21 20.19 -2.63
N GLY A 101 21.44 19.92 -3.10
CA GLY A 101 22.22 20.88 -3.89
C GLY A 101 22.27 22.29 -3.27
N ALA A 102 21.93 23.30 -4.08
CA ALA A 102 21.91 24.70 -3.65
C ALA A 102 20.83 25.03 -2.60
N ARG A 103 19.83 24.15 -2.40
CA ARG A 103 18.74 24.34 -1.42
C ARG A 103 19.14 24.00 0.02
N ALA A 104 20.32 23.40 0.24
CA ALA A 104 20.70 22.85 1.53
C ALA A 104 20.56 23.84 2.70
N ASP A 105 21.01 25.09 2.54
CA ASP A 105 20.93 26.10 3.62
C ASP A 105 19.51 26.60 3.87
N GLU A 106 18.68 26.70 2.82
CA GLU A 106 17.26 27.04 2.93
C GLU A 106 16.50 25.95 3.68
N VAL A 107 16.68 24.69 3.28
CA VAL A 107 16.07 23.53 3.95
C VAL A 107 16.50 23.46 5.41
N ARG A 108 17.78 23.67 5.73
CA ARG A 108 18.24 23.74 7.14
C ARG A 108 17.52 24.81 7.94
N ARG A 109 17.29 26.01 7.37
CA ARG A 109 16.57 27.09 8.05
C ARG A 109 15.11 26.72 8.32
N THR A 110 14.42 26.16 7.32
CA THR A 110 13.05 25.67 7.49
C THR A 110 12.97 24.59 8.56
N LEU A 111 13.84 23.58 8.52
CA LEU A 111 13.85 22.48 9.50
C LEU A 111 14.13 22.94 10.93
N LYS A 112 15.00 23.94 11.13
CA LYS A 112 15.27 24.50 12.47
C LYS A 112 14.07 25.22 13.09
N ALA A 113 13.23 25.83 12.25
CA ALA A 113 12.04 26.55 12.69
C ALA A 113 10.82 25.63 12.86
N ASP A 114 10.90 24.40 12.37
CA ASP A 114 9.79 23.47 12.35
C ASP A 114 9.53 22.83 13.73
N VAL A 115 8.26 22.85 14.14
CA VAL A 115 7.82 22.40 15.47
C VAL A 115 7.83 20.88 15.64
N TYR A 116 7.99 20.09 14.57
CA TYR A 116 8.05 18.62 14.63
C TYR A 116 9.49 18.07 14.60
N VAL A 117 10.47 18.88 14.22
CA VAL A 117 11.85 18.41 14.01
C VAL A 117 12.58 18.30 15.35
N LEU A 118 13.00 17.08 15.70
CA LEU A 118 13.80 16.79 16.89
C LEU A 118 15.28 16.96 16.65
N ALA A 119 15.77 16.47 15.51
CA ALA A 119 17.16 16.57 15.13
C ALA A 119 17.33 16.39 13.62
N PHE A 120 18.43 16.88 13.06
CA PHE A 120 18.83 16.50 11.70
C PHE A 120 20.35 16.57 11.53
N PHE A 121 20.86 15.82 10.56
CA PHE A 121 22.28 15.75 10.24
C PHE A 121 22.53 15.39 8.77
N VAL A 122 23.72 15.68 8.26
CA VAL A 122 24.11 15.39 6.88
C VAL A 122 24.15 13.89 6.62
N SER A 123 23.55 13.45 5.51
CA SER A 123 23.55 12.04 5.09
C SER A 123 24.96 11.54 4.72
N PRO A 124 25.19 10.22 4.64
CA PRO A 124 26.53 9.69 4.38
C PRO A 124 27.14 10.19 3.07
N SER A 125 26.33 10.41 2.03
CA SER A 125 26.80 10.93 0.74
C SER A 125 27.19 12.41 0.77
N GLY A 126 26.86 13.15 1.84
CA GLY A 126 27.11 14.59 1.93
C GLY A 126 26.12 15.47 1.17
N ARG A 127 25.20 14.88 0.39
CA ARG A 127 24.28 15.63 -0.51
C ARG A 127 22.89 15.87 0.06
N GLY A 128 22.55 15.19 1.15
CA GLY A 128 21.21 15.19 1.73
C GLY A 128 21.21 15.38 3.24
N LEU A 129 20.02 15.36 3.83
CA LEU A 129 19.80 15.43 5.28
C LEU A 129 18.96 14.24 5.75
N LYS A 130 19.34 13.69 6.90
CA LYS A 130 18.51 12.80 7.71
C LYS A 130 17.78 13.66 8.74
N VAL A 131 16.46 13.58 8.79
CA VAL A 131 15.62 14.40 9.69
C VAL A 131 14.86 13.48 10.64
N ILE A 132 15.07 13.63 11.93
CA ILE A 132 14.43 12.85 12.98
C ILE A 132 13.24 13.62 13.55
N VAL A 133 12.09 12.97 13.61
CA VAL A 133 10.84 13.49 14.18
C VAL A 133 10.25 12.49 15.16
N GLY A 134 9.41 12.97 16.08
CA GLY A 134 8.72 12.12 17.05
C GLY A 134 7.36 11.65 16.51
N THR A 135 6.93 10.46 16.92
CA THR A 135 5.67 9.85 16.49
C THR A 135 4.92 9.21 17.67
N GLN A 136 3.59 9.14 17.56
CA GLN A 136 2.73 8.41 18.51
C GLN A 136 2.46 7.00 17.99
N VAL A 137 3.52 6.26 17.70
CA VAL A 137 3.40 4.87 17.26
C VAL A 137 3.14 4.02 18.49
N ALA A 138 1.90 3.54 18.65
CA ALA A 138 1.55 2.52 19.64
C ALA A 138 1.74 1.11 19.05
N GLU A 139 1.44 0.97 17.75
CA GLU A 139 1.53 -0.29 17.01
C GLU A 139 2.28 -0.11 15.70
N ILE A 140 2.88 -1.18 15.18
CA ILE A 140 3.64 -1.16 13.90
C ILE A 140 2.83 -0.57 12.74
N SER A 141 1.51 -0.79 12.74
CA SER A 141 0.58 -0.26 11.73
C SER A 141 0.55 1.26 11.65
N ASP A 142 0.92 1.96 12.72
CA ASP A 142 0.81 3.41 12.84
C ASP A 142 2.02 4.13 12.23
N HIS A 143 3.15 3.43 12.09
CA HIS A 143 4.41 3.99 11.61
C HIS A 143 4.23 4.70 10.28
N ARG A 144 3.52 4.05 9.37
CA ARG A 144 3.40 4.56 8.01
C ARG A 144 2.41 5.71 7.91
N ALA A 145 1.32 5.69 8.66
CA ALA A 145 0.42 6.84 8.78
C ALA A 145 1.17 8.07 9.34
N CYS A 146 2.03 7.87 10.35
CA CYS A 146 2.89 8.93 10.88
C CYS A 146 3.88 9.45 9.82
N PHE A 147 4.48 8.55 9.03
CA PHE A 147 5.36 8.93 7.92
C PHE A 147 4.64 9.72 6.82
N GLU A 148 3.41 9.34 6.46
CA GLU A 148 2.62 10.05 5.45
C GLU A 148 2.23 11.44 5.94
N ARG A 149 1.78 11.59 7.19
CA ARG A 149 1.51 12.90 7.79
C ARG A 149 2.76 13.76 7.86
N ALA A 150 3.89 13.19 8.26
CA ALA A 150 5.18 13.88 8.23
C ALA A 150 5.54 14.31 6.80
N SER A 151 5.38 13.43 5.82
CA SER A 151 5.67 13.71 4.42
C SER A 151 4.78 14.81 3.83
N VAL A 152 3.48 14.81 4.14
CA VAL A 152 2.55 15.87 3.72
C VAL A 152 2.96 17.21 4.33
N HIS A 153 3.23 17.22 5.64
CA HIS A 153 3.69 18.40 6.35
C HIS A 153 4.99 18.96 5.73
N PHE A 154 6.03 18.13 5.59
CA PHE A 154 7.31 18.58 5.04
C PHE A 154 7.23 18.96 3.57
N LYS A 155 6.40 18.31 2.74
CA LYS A 155 6.12 18.77 1.37
C LYS A 155 5.45 20.15 1.32
N SER A 156 4.69 20.52 2.35
CA SER A 156 4.01 21.82 2.41
C SER A 156 4.91 22.97 2.87
N VAL A 157 5.97 22.68 3.64
CA VAL A 157 6.88 23.71 4.18
C VAL A 157 8.23 23.76 3.47
N LEU A 158 8.66 22.68 2.81
CA LEU A 158 9.89 22.64 2.03
C LEU A 158 9.66 23.10 0.59
N PRO A 159 10.71 23.53 -0.13
CA PRO A 159 10.61 23.81 -1.55
C PRO A 159 10.10 22.60 -2.36
N ALA A 160 9.27 22.86 -3.37
CA ALA A 160 8.56 21.82 -4.13
C ALA A 160 9.48 20.83 -4.88
N ASP A 161 10.72 21.22 -5.16
CA ASP A 161 11.77 20.43 -5.79
C ASP A 161 12.54 19.53 -4.81
N VAL A 162 12.32 19.67 -3.50
CA VAL A 162 12.93 18.80 -2.48
C VAL A 162 12.17 17.48 -2.40
N LEU A 163 12.89 16.39 -2.66
CA LEU A 163 12.34 15.04 -2.62
C LEU A 163 12.51 14.41 -1.24
N ILE A 164 11.42 13.85 -0.71
CA ILE A 164 11.43 12.98 0.47
C ILE A 164 11.46 11.54 -0.01
N ASP A 165 12.49 10.78 0.37
CA ASP A 165 12.57 9.36 0.07
C ASP A 165 11.36 8.62 0.68
N PRO A 166 10.60 7.82 -0.08
CA PRO A 166 9.47 7.06 0.44
C PRO A 166 9.87 5.83 1.26
N ARG A 167 11.13 5.35 1.18
CA ARG A 167 11.59 4.12 1.87
C ARG A 167 11.42 4.14 3.39
N PRO A 168 11.62 5.26 4.12
CA PRO A 168 11.39 5.33 5.56
C PRO A 168 9.92 5.21 6.00
N SER A 169 8.98 5.13 5.05
CA SER A 169 7.63 4.67 5.34
C SER A 169 7.59 3.20 5.84
N ASN A 170 8.71 2.46 5.72
CA ASN A 170 8.91 1.14 6.34
C ASN A 170 9.41 1.29 7.75
N VAL A 171 8.72 0.65 8.69
CA VAL A 171 9.16 0.59 10.08
C VAL A 171 10.58 0.04 10.19
N ALA A 172 10.95 -0.93 9.34
CA ALA A 172 12.30 -1.49 9.24
C ALA A 172 13.20 -0.77 8.23
N SER A 173 12.95 0.50 7.89
CA SER A 173 13.86 1.23 7.01
C SER A 173 15.24 1.42 7.64
N ASN A 174 16.27 1.41 6.79
CA ASN A 174 17.66 1.55 7.22
C ASN A 174 18.09 3.02 7.17
N CYS A 175 18.54 3.57 8.30
CA CYS A 175 19.29 4.81 8.34
C CYS A 175 20.78 4.50 8.49
N PHE A 176 21.55 4.61 7.41
CA PHE A 176 23.00 4.46 7.48
C PHE A 176 23.61 5.51 8.42
N ALA A 177 24.53 5.05 9.27
CA ALA A 177 25.36 5.89 10.12
C ALA A 177 26.12 6.93 9.27
N SER A 178 26.31 8.13 9.81
CA SER A 178 26.91 9.26 9.09
C SER A 178 27.91 10.00 9.99
N PHE A 179 28.48 11.07 9.44
CA PHE A 179 29.28 12.05 10.17
C PHE A 179 28.84 13.47 9.80
N ASP A 180 28.55 14.26 10.82
CA ASP A 180 28.24 15.69 10.72
C ASP A 180 28.59 16.40 12.02
N SER A 181 29.61 17.25 12.02
CA SER A 181 29.98 18.05 13.20
C SER A 181 28.98 19.16 13.53
N ARG A 182 27.93 19.33 12.70
CA ARG A 182 26.88 20.35 12.86
C ARG A 182 25.49 19.71 12.99
N VAL A 183 25.41 18.54 13.65
CA VAL A 183 24.13 17.93 14.03
C VAL A 183 23.29 18.98 14.75
N TRP A 184 22.09 19.24 14.24
CA TRP A 184 21.15 20.12 14.92
C TRP A 184 20.21 19.30 15.79
N ARG A 185 19.89 19.83 16.98
CA ARG A 185 18.96 19.22 17.95
C ARG A 185 18.02 20.29 18.48
N ALA A 186 16.77 19.93 18.66
CA ALA A 186 15.77 20.75 19.33
C ALA A 186 16.13 20.99 20.80
N SER A 187 15.92 22.21 21.27
CA SER A 187 16.11 22.61 22.68
C SER A 187 14.79 22.87 23.42
N SER A 188 13.66 22.82 22.72
CA SER A 188 12.31 23.07 23.25
C SER A 188 11.36 21.97 22.81
N GLU A 189 10.21 21.86 23.48
CA GLU A 189 9.16 20.88 23.15
C GLU A 189 8.86 20.80 21.66
N ARG A 190 8.59 19.57 21.22
CA ARG A 190 8.24 19.28 19.82
C ARG A 190 6.88 18.61 19.77
N LEU A 191 6.14 18.95 18.71
CA LEU A 191 4.95 18.21 18.35
C LEU A 191 5.37 16.85 17.78
N VAL A 192 4.52 15.86 18.00
CA VAL A 192 4.71 14.52 17.47
C VAL A 192 3.65 14.22 16.42
N PHE A 193 4.02 13.44 15.40
CA PHE A 193 3.06 12.95 14.43
C PHE A 193 2.28 11.78 15.03
N GLY A 194 0.98 11.98 15.25
CA GLY A 194 0.06 10.88 15.56
C GLY A 194 -0.47 10.21 14.30
N PRO A 195 -0.98 8.97 14.39
CA PRO A 195 -1.69 8.32 13.28
C PRO A 195 -2.98 9.05 12.87
N GLY A 196 -3.47 9.98 13.71
CA GLY A 196 -4.63 10.84 13.46
C GLY A 196 -5.97 10.17 13.83
N ASP A 197 -6.84 10.90 14.53
CA ASP A 197 -8.27 10.61 14.52
C ASP A 197 -8.83 11.10 13.18
N CYS A 198 -9.24 10.17 12.33
CA CYS A 198 -10.01 10.42 11.11
C CYS A 198 -9.43 11.49 10.16
N ASP A 199 -8.47 11.14 9.33
CA ASP A 199 -8.59 11.39 7.88
C ASP A 199 -7.53 10.59 7.11
N SER A 200 -7.99 10.07 5.98
CA SER A 200 -7.31 9.23 5.00
C SER A 200 -5.87 9.63 4.68
N GLU A 201 -4.95 8.67 4.72
CA GLU A 201 -4.21 8.16 3.53
C GLU A 201 -3.01 7.30 3.95
N LYS A 202 -3.03 6.01 3.57
CA LYS A 202 -1.93 5.32 2.86
C LYS A 202 -1.21 4.22 3.66
N LYS A 203 -0.04 3.73 3.21
CA LYS A 203 0.39 2.30 3.14
C LYS A 203 1.66 1.76 3.89
N SER A 204 2.65 1.07 3.30
CA SER A 204 3.90 0.49 3.88
C SER A 204 5.02 0.35 2.80
N PRO A 205 6.27 -0.05 3.14
CA PRO A 205 7.19 -0.79 2.26
C PRO A 205 7.79 -2.02 2.97
N THR A 206 8.46 -2.98 2.33
CA THR A 206 8.44 -3.52 0.96
C THR A 206 9.16 -4.85 0.97
N GLY A 207 8.90 -5.62 -0.09
CA GLY A 207 9.69 -6.76 -0.55
C GLY A 207 9.31 -7.13 -1.99
N CYS A 208 9.08 -6.12 -2.84
CA CYS A 208 8.73 -6.16 -4.28
C CYS A 208 8.29 -4.72 -4.61
N ASP A 209 9.24 -3.86 -4.96
CA ASP A 209 9.00 -2.42 -5.16
C ASP A 209 8.29 -2.15 -6.50
N VAL A 210 7.02 -2.54 -6.56
CA VAL A 210 6.04 -1.92 -7.45
C VAL A 210 4.97 -1.29 -6.58
N ASP A 211 4.95 0.03 -6.60
CA ASP A 211 4.07 0.90 -5.83
C ASP A 211 2.59 0.70 -6.22
N ALA A 212 1.96 -0.35 -5.69
CA ALA A 212 0.53 -0.57 -5.77
C ALA A 212 -0.29 0.45 -4.94
N SER A 213 0.33 1.51 -4.37
CA SER A 213 -0.38 2.60 -3.69
C SER A 213 -0.75 3.73 -4.65
N HIS A 214 0.13 4.08 -5.58
CA HIS A 214 -0.14 5.04 -6.67
C HIS A 214 -1.31 4.59 -7.55
N VAL A 215 -1.36 3.29 -7.81
CA VAL A 215 -2.40 2.68 -8.64
C VAL A 215 -3.75 2.64 -7.90
N MET A 216 -3.69 2.53 -6.58
CA MET A 216 -4.85 2.49 -5.69
C MET A 216 -5.38 3.87 -5.28
N GLN A 217 -4.66 4.97 -5.54
CA GLN A 217 -5.19 6.35 -5.43
C GLN A 217 -5.95 6.74 -6.71
N SER A 218 -5.60 6.17 -7.87
CA SER A 218 -6.42 6.28 -9.09
C SER A 218 -7.76 5.52 -8.99
N PHE A 219 -7.90 4.64 -7.99
CA PHE A 219 -9.06 3.78 -7.78
C PHE A 219 -10.30 4.45 -7.23
N GLU A 220 -10.13 5.58 -6.55
CA GLU A 220 -11.22 6.28 -5.86
C GLU A 220 -12.02 7.19 -6.81
N LYS A 221 -11.56 7.39 -8.05
CA LYS A 221 -12.24 8.22 -9.05
C LYS A 221 -13.25 7.49 -9.94
N GLU A 222 -13.23 6.16 -10.08
CA GLU A 222 -14.01 5.47 -11.15
C GLU A 222 -14.72 4.17 -10.76
N LEU A 223 -15.01 3.93 -9.47
CA LEU A 223 -15.87 2.80 -9.06
C LEU A 223 -17.35 3.05 -9.44
N PHE A 224 -17.79 2.38 -10.51
CA PHE A 224 -19.13 2.46 -11.13
C PHE A 224 -20.32 2.40 -10.16
N SER A 225 -21.32 3.25 -10.43
CA SER A 225 -22.75 2.98 -10.24
C SER A 225 -23.37 3.02 -11.64
N PRO A 226 -24.09 1.98 -12.09
CA PRO A 226 -24.98 2.06 -13.23
C PRO A 226 -25.97 3.21 -13.03
N SER A 227 -26.24 3.91 -14.11
CA SER A 227 -27.34 4.85 -14.28
C SER A 227 -28.69 4.14 -14.06
N SER A 228 -29.71 4.94 -13.72
CA SER A 228 -31.08 4.50 -13.48
C SER A 228 -31.74 3.70 -14.63
N SER A 229 -31.17 3.72 -15.84
CA SER A 229 -31.62 2.97 -17.01
C SER A 229 -31.09 1.53 -17.11
N GLU A 230 -30.07 1.13 -16.35
CA GLU A 230 -29.45 -0.22 -16.43
C GLU A 230 -30.23 -1.31 -15.68
N ARG A 231 -31.46 -1.00 -15.22
CA ARG A 231 -32.37 -1.89 -14.48
C ARG A 231 -32.95 -3.06 -15.30
N ALA A 232 -32.62 -3.21 -16.59
CA ALA A 232 -33.49 -3.92 -17.52
C ALA A 232 -32.91 -5.08 -18.35
N ALA A 233 -31.59 -5.31 -18.44
CA ALA A 233 -31.07 -6.26 -19.43
C ALA A 233 -29.89 -7.10 -18.92
N LEU A 234 -30.16 -8.20 -18.22
CA LEU A 234 -29.23 -9.33 -18.12
C LEU A 234 -30.06 -10.61 -18.20
N GLY A 235 -30.11 -11.17 -19.42
CA GLY A 235 -30.79 -12.42 -19.77
C GLY A 235 -30.06 -13.65 -19.19
N ARG A 236 -30.81 -14.73 -19.04
CA ARG A 236 -30.46 -15.93 -18.25
C ARG A 236 -29.47 -16.92 -18.89
N GLU A 237 -28.81 -16.61 -20.00
CA GLU A 237 -28.28 -17.69 -20.86
C GLU A 237 -26.76 -17.94 -20.87
N ASP A 238 -25.90 -17.17 -20.20
CA ASP A 238 -24.44 -17.31 -20.41
C ASP A 238 -23.58 -17.68 -19.19
N SER A 239 -24.19 -18.14 -18.09
CA SER A 239 -23.44 -18.52 -16.87
C SER A 239 -22.61 -19.80 -17.06
N SER A 240 -22.95 -20.67 -18.02
CA SER A 240 -22.28 -21.94 -18.30
C SER A 240 -20.87 -21.75 -18.85
N ARG A 241 -20.64 -20.70 -19.65
CA ARG A 241 -19.37 -20.43 -20.34
C ARG A 241 -18.35 -19.73 -19.42
N LEU A 242 -18.80 -18.87 -18.51
CA LEU A 242 -17.96 -18.22 -17.49
C LEU A 242 -17.39 -19.21 -16.45
N ILE A 243 -18.09 -20.32 -16.19
CA ILE A 243 -17.66 -21.34 -15.20
C ILE A 243 -16.43 -22.13 -15.66
N ALA A 244 -16.17 -22.24 -16.97
CA ALA A 244 -15.07 -23.02 -17.54
C ALA A 244 -13.67 -22.50 -17.16
N CYS A 245 -13.55 -21.26 -16.66
CA CYS A 245 -12.29 -20.66 -16.21
C CYS A 245 -11.97 -20.89 -14.72
N ASN A 246 -12.84 -21.58 -13.97
CA ASN A 246 -12.51 -21.98 -12.60
C ASN A 246 -11.50 -23.13 -12.65
N HIS A 247 -10.30 -22.92 -12.11
CA HIS A 247 -9.22 -23.92 -11.98
C HIS A 247 -8.34 -24.13 -13.23
N MET A 248 -7.95 -23.04 -13.88
CA MET A 248 -6.92 -23.09 -14.93
C MET A 248 -5.51 -23.07 -14.32
N SER A 249 -4.69 -24.08 -14.62
CA SER A 249 -3.28 -24.10 -14.24
C SER A 249 -2.38 -23.38 -15.26
N THR A 250 -2.87 -23.19 -16.48
CA THR A 250 -2.18 -22.58 -17.61
C THR A 250 -3.08 -21.53 -18.28
N PRO A 251 -2.52 -20.56 -19.03
CA PRO A 251 -3.34 -19.57 -19.72
C PRO A 251 -4.29 -20.23 -20.74
N PRO A 252 -5.55 -19.77 -20.86
CA PRO A 252 -6.56 -20.36 -21.75
C PRO A 252 -6.14 -20.30 -23.21
N ALA A 253 -6.07 -21.42 -23.94
CA ALA A 253 -5.58 -21.49 -25.33
C ALA A 253 -6.13 -20.37 -26.24
N HIS A 254 -7.43 -20.07 -26.15
CA HIS A 254 -8.07 -18.93 -26.81
C HIS A 254 -8.85 -18.11 -25.77
N ILE A 255 -8.76 -16.78 -25.84
CA ILE A 255 -9.68 -15.87 -25.14
C ILE A 255 -10.80 -15.47 -26.11
N ASP A 256 -11.38 -16.48 -26.74
CA ASP A 256 -12.65 -16.36 -27.49
C ASP A 256 -13.85 -16.62 -26.57
N CYS A 257 -13.64 -16.67 -25.25
CA CYS A 257 -14.75 -16.56 -24.32
C CYS A 257 -15.26 -15.12 -24.41
N ASP A 258 -16.41 -14.94 -25.05
CA ASP A 258 -17.23 -13.75 -24.91
C ASP A 258 -17.38 -13.52 -23.40
N LEU A 259 -16.58 -12.60 -22.85
CA LEU A 259 -16.79 -12.10 -21.51
C LEU A 259 -18.23 -11.60 -21.49
N SER A 260 -18.98 -11.85 -20.40
CA SER A 260 -20.36 -11.37 -20.39
C SER A 260 -20.39 -9.87 -20.67
N GLU A 261 -21.46 -9.41 -21.30
CA GLU A 261 -21.65 -8.01 -21.62
C GLU A 261 -21.42 -7.10 -20.38
N PHE A 262 -21.75 -7.61 -19.19
CA PHE A 262 -21.40 -6.97 -17.93
C PHE A 262 -19.89 -6.81 -17.74
N VAL A 263 -19.10 -7.88 -17.85
CA VAL A 263 -17.64 -7.85 -17.66
C VAL A 263 -16.98 -6.98 -18.73
N GLU A 264 -17.40 -7.12 -19.99
CA GLU A 264 -16.88 -6.27 -21.09
C GLU A 264 -17.14 -4.79 -20.81
N ARG A 265 -18.38 -4.44 -20.48
CA ARG A 265 -18.76 -3.03 -20.30
C ARG A 265 -18.23 -2.42 -19.02
N ASN A 266 -18.24 -3.16 -17.91
CA ASN A 266 -18.03 -2.58 -16.57
C ASN A 266 -16.67 -2.90 -15.96
N VAL A 267 -15.95 -3.89 -16.50
CA VAL A 267 -14.61 -4.27 -16.02
C VAL A 267 -13.57 -4.02 -17.10
N TRP A 268 -13.72 -4.64 -18.27
CA TRP A 268 -12.74 -4.53 -19.35
C TRP A 268 -12.59 -3.10 -19.88
N ARG A 269 -13.70 -2.49 -20.33
CA ARG A 269 -13.71 -1.14 -20.92
C ARG A 269 -13.12 -0.07 -20.01
N ASP A 270 -13.39 -0.17 -18.72
CA ASP A 270 -13.09 0.92 -17.78
C ASP A 270 -11.76 0.72 -17.06
N TRP A 271 -11.31 -0.53 -16.88
CA TRP A 271 -10.14 -0.82 -16.04
C TRP A 271 -8.98 -1.49 -16.78
N VAL A 272 -9.25 -2.13 -17.92
CA VAL A 272 -8.23 -2.92 -18.62
C VAL A 272 -7.85 -2.27 -19.95
N SER A 273 -8.83 -2.07 -20.84
CA SER A 273 -8.58 -1.62 -22.22
C SER A 273 -8.01 -0.20 -22.33
N ARG A 274 -8.21 0.64 -21.31
CA ARG A 274 -7.63 2.00 -21.25
C ARG A 274 -6.14 2.00 -20.89
N THR A 275 -5.57 0.86 -20.55
CA THR A 275 -4.15 0.78 -20.19
C THR A 275 -3.30 0.74 -21.45
N PRO A 276 -2.45 1.75 -21.69
CA PRO A 276 -1.68 1.81 -22.92
C PRO A 276 -0.65 0.69 -22.99
N TYR A 277 -0.45 0.17 -24.19
CA TYR A 277 0.62 -0.77 -24.48
C TYR A 277 1.94 -0.01 -24.62
N VAL A 278 2.87 -0.24 -23.69
CA VAL A 278 4.18 0.42 -23.68
C VAL A 278 5.29 -0.64 -23.62
N ALA A 279 6.26 -0.54 -24.53
CA ALA A 279 7.41 -1.44 -24.58
C ALA A 279 8.12 -1.52 -23.22
N ALA A 280 8.54 -2.72 -22.83
CA ALA A 280 9.17 -3.01 -21.53
C ALA A 280 8.35 -2.66 -20.26
N LYS A 281 7.06 -2.27 -20.38
CA LYS A 281 6.18 -1.97 -19.24
C LYS A 281 5.07 -2.99 -18.99
N ARG A 282 5.22 -4.20 -19.52
CA ARG A 282 4.31 -5.34 -19.28
C ARG A 282 4.13 -5.65 -17.78
N ASN A 283 5.21 -5.60 -17.00
CA ASN A 283 5.13 -5.81 -15.55
C ASN A 283 4.50 -4.65 -14.79
N ALA A 284 4.59 -3.42 -15.32
CA ALA A 284 3.86 -2.29 -14.78
C ALA A 284 2.36 -2.50 -14.91
N PHE A 285 1.87 -3.04 -16.05
CA PHE A 285 0.45 -3.43 -16.15
C PHE A 285 0.04 -4.41 -15.05
N ILE A 286 0.83 -5.46 -14.80
CA ILE A 286 0.50 -6.46 -13.76
C ILE A 286 0.42 -5.79 -12.40
N ALA A 287 1.47 -5.06 -12.02
CA ALA A 287 1.56 -4.34 -10.76
C ALA A 287 0.44 -3.32 -10.57
N ASP A 288 0.04 -2.68 -11.66
CA ASP A 288 -0.96 -1.65 -11.65
C ASP A 288 -2.36 -2.28 -11.62
N ARG A 289 -2.71 -3.12 -12.58
CA ARG A 289 -4.10 -3.56 -12.77
C ARG A 289 -4.52 -4.75 -11.93
N VAL A 290 -3.62 -5.62 -11.49
CA VAL A 290 -4.01 -6.80 -10.70
C VAL A 290 -4.57 -6.44 -9.33
N PRO A 291 -3.92 -5.59 -8.50
CA PRO A 291 -4.43 -5.24 -7.18
C PRO A 291 -5.82 -4.62 -7.23
N LEU A 292 -6.07 -3.88 -8.30
CA LEU A 292 -7.29 -3.17 -8.63
C LEU A 292 -8.44 -4.13 -8.92
N LEU A 293 -8.27 -4.95 -9.95
CA LEU A 293 -9.26 -5.90 -10.43
C LEU A 293 -9.64 -6.91 -9.32
N LEU A 294 -8.73 -7.24 -8.40
CA LEU A 294 -8.98 -8.15 -7.28
C LEU A 294 -10.01 -7.63 -6.25
N ASN A 295 -10.38 -6.34 -6.29
CA ASN A 295 -11.49 -5.77 -5.51
C ASN A 295 -12.81 -5.74 -6.29
N LEU A 296 -12.78 -6.04 -7.59
CA LEU A 296 -13.93 -5.98 -8.48
C LEU A 296 -14.46 -7.39 -8.81
N VAL A 297 -13.54 -8.35 -8.95
CA VAL A 297 -13.83 -9.71 -9.45
C VAL A 297 -12.97 -10.77 -8.75
N CYS A 298 -13.30 -12.05 -8.96
CA CYS A 298 -12.48 -13.17 -8.49
C CYS A 298 -11.12 -13.22 -9.21
N ALA A 299 -10.15 -13.91 -8.61
CA ALA A 299 -8.78 -13.95 -9.14
C ALA A 299 -8.68 -14.61 -10.51
N GLU A 300 -9.50 -15.63 -10.74
CA GLU A 300 -9.59 -16.36 -11.99
C GLU A 300 -9.97 -15.39 -13.13
N LEU A 301 -10.95 -14.51 -12.88
CA LEU A 301 -11.33 -13.48 -13.85
C LEU A 301 -10.24 -12.41 -13.99
N VAL A 302 -9.53 -12.03 -12.92
CA VAL A 302 -8.35 -11.14 -13.03
C VAL A 302 -7.29 -11.74 -13.96
N ALA A 303 -6.98 -13.02 -13.80
CA ALA A 303 -5.97 -13.70 -14.61
C ALA A 303 -6.38 -13.78 -16.08
N VAL A 304 -7.64 -14.10 -16.38
CA VAL A 304 -8.19 -14.09 -17.75
C VAL A 304 -8.12 -12.69 -18.37
N LEU A 305 -8.55 -11.65 -17.66
CA LEU A 305 -8.49 -10.26 -18.14
C LEU A 305 -7.04 -9.81 -18.39
N SER A 306 -6.10 -10.24 -17.52
CA SER A 306 -4.69 -9.93 -17.65
C SER A 306 -4.09 -10.53 -18.93
N VAL A 307 -4.41 -11.78 -19.24
CA VAL A 307 -3.96 -12.42 -20.50
C VAL A 307 -4.67 -11.82 -21.71
N LYS A 308 -5.96 -11.47 -21.61
CA LYS A 308 -6.68 -10.81 -22.71
C LYS A 308 -6.03 -9.49 -23.10
N TRP A 309 -5.56 -8.72 -22.11
CA TRP A 309 -4.77 -7.51 -22.38
C TRP A 309 -3.42 -7.87 -23.03
N PHE A 310 -2.70 -8.85 -22.50
CA PHE A 310 -1.42 -9.27 -23.07
C PHE A 310 -1.52 -9.71 -24.54
N ASP A 311 -2.53 -10.53 -24.86
CA ASP A 311 -2.78 -11.04 -26.22
C ASP A 311 -3.24 -9.92 -27.18
N GLY A 312 -3.79 -8.82 -26.66
CA GLY A 312 -4.21 -7.66 -27.43
C GLY A 312 -3.09 -6.67 -27.77
N ALA A 313 -1.86 -6.90 -27.30
CA ALA A 313 -0.72 -6.03 -27.57
C ALA A 313 -0.27 -6.14 -29.05
N PRO A 314 0.16 -5.04 -29.69
CA PRO A 314 0.75 -5.08 -31.02
C PRO A 314 1.91 -6.10 -31.10
N GLY A 315 1.99 -6.83 -32.21
CA GLY A 315 2.97 -7.89 -32.40
C GLY A 315 4.41 -7.43 -32.14
N GLY A 316 5.15 -8.23 -31.37
CA GLY A 316 6.55 -7.96 -31.03
C GLY A 316 6.77 -6.92 -29.92
N LEU A 317 5.72 -6.34 -29.34
CA LEU A 317 5.86 -5.34 -28.28
C LEU A 317 6.36 -5.95 -26.95
N PHE A 318 5.91 -7.15 -26.63
CA PHE A 318 6.34 -7.91 -25.45
C PHE A 318 7.11 -9.13 -25.90
N HIS A 319 8.29 -9.34 -25.31
CA HIS A 319 9.15 -10.49 -25.62
C HIS A 319 8.90 -11.71 -24.72
N ASP A 320 8.07 -11.53 -23.70
CA ASP A 320 7.76 -12.57 -22.73
C ASP A 320 6.73 -13.58 -23.28
N THR A 321 6.75 -14.79 -22.74
CA THR A 321 5.74 -15.78 -23.09
C THR A 321 4.43 -15.50 -22.35
N ARG A 322 3.32 -15.95 -22.96
CA ARG A 322 2.00 -15.93 -22.35
C ARG A 322 1.95 -16.64 -21.00
N GLU A 323 2.67 -17.76 -20.89
CA GLU A 323 2.80 -18.53 -19.65
C GLU A 323 3.55 -17.75 -18.57
N ARG A 324 4.62 -17.03 -18.93
CA ARG A 324 5.33 -16.16 -17.99
C ARG A 324 4.43 -15.04 -17.48
N HIS A 325 3.68 -14.37 -18.37
CA HIS A 325 2.73 -13.33 -17.99
C HIS A 325 1.63 -13.86 -17.06
N TRP A 326 1.10 -15.06 -17.34
CA TRP A 326 0.15 -15.76 -16.48
C TRP A 326 0.70 -16.03 -15.08
N ASN A 327 1.90 -16.60 -14.99
CA ASN A 327 2.54 -16.95 -13.72
C ASN A 327 2.87 -15.70 -12.88
N GLU A 328 3.38 -14.65 -13.51
CA GLU A 328 3.65 -13.37 -12.83
C GLU A 328 2.35 -12.68 -12.36
N THR A 329 1.26 -12.80 -13.14
CA THR A 329 -0.07 -12.35 -12.73
C THR A 329 -0.55 -13.08 -11.46
N TRP A 330 -0.45 -14.42 -11.43
CA TRP A 330 -0.83 -15.21 -10.26
C TRP A 330 0.05 -14.95 -9.04
N SER A 331 1.35 -14.70 -9.24
CA SER A 331 2.25 -14.28 -8.16
C SER A 331 1.79 -12.95 -7.54
N MET A 332 1.43 -11.96 -8.36
CA MET A 332 0.88 -10.68 -7.89
C MET A 332 -0.46 -10.87 -7.17
N ILE A 333 -1.35 -11.73 -7.68
CA ILE A 333 -2.61 -12.08 -7.00
C ILE A 333 -2.34 -12.67 -5.62
N GLY A 334 -1.39 -13.59 -5.49
CA GLY A 334 -1.00 -14.21 -4.22
C GLY A 334 -0.56 -13.16 -3.20
N GLY A 335 0.41 -12.32 -3.57
CA GLY A 335 0.87 -11.24 -2.68
C GLY A 335 -0.23 -10.24 -2.32
N CYS A 336 -1.14 -9.93 -3.25
CA CYS A 336 -2.30 -9.08 -2.96
C CYS A 336 -3.26 -9.73 -1.97
N ARG A 337 -3.53 -11.04 -2.06
CA ARG A 337 -4.44 -11.76 -1.15
C ARG A 337 -3.90 -11.78 0.28
N GLU A 338 -2.60 -12.03 0.44
CA GLU A 338 -1.92 -12.06 1.74
C GLU A 338 -1.93 -10.69 2.42
N SER A 339 -1.66 -9.63 1.67
CA SER A 339 -1.60 -8.26 2.19
C SER A 339 -2.96 -7.55 2.27
N TRP A 340 -4.03 -8.10 1.68
CA TRP A 340 -5.32 -7.41 1.62
C TRP A 340 -5.90 -6.99 2.99
N PRO A 341 -5.92 -7.86 4.03
CA PRO A 341 -6.53 -7.52 5.32
C PRO A 341 -5.82 -6.40 6.07
N THR A 342 -4.51 -6.26 5.85
CA THR A 342 -3.69 -5.22 6.47
C THR A 342 -3.78 -3.91 5.69
N VAL A 343 -3.85 -3.98 4.36
CA VAL A 343 -3.88 -2.82 3.46
C VAL A 343 -5.23 -2.08 3.44
N ARG A 344 -6.34 -2.75 3.70
CA ARG A 344 -7.69 -2.18 3.53
C ARG A 344 -8.30 -1.53 4.77
N ASN A 345 -7.59 -1.55 5.90
CA ASN A 345 -8.03 -0.96 7.16
C ASN A 345 -9.46 -1.39 7.57
N ILE A 346 -9.78 -2.69 7.43
CA ILE A 346 -11.12 -3.27 7.69
C ILE A 346 -11.44 -3.46 9.18
N GLY A 347 -10.76 -2.73 10.06
CA GLY A 347 -10.88 -2.88 11.51
C GLY A 347 -10.42 -4.25 12.06
N ARG A 348 -10.48 -4.40 13.38
CA ARG A 348 -10.13 -5.65 14.07
C ARG A 348 -11.12 -6.77 13.73
N ASP A 349 -12.41 -6.47 13.79
CA ASP A 349 -13.46 -7.46 13.53
C ASP A 349 -13.50 -7.88 12.05
N GLY A 350 -13.28 -6.96 11.12
CA GLY A 350 -13.20 -7.33 9.71
C GLY A 350 -11.97 -8.18 9.38
N ARG A 351 -10.83 -7.93 10.03
CA ARG A 351 -9.65 -8.81 9.91
C ARG A 351 -9.94 -10.21 10.43
N ARG A 352 -10.56 -10.31 11.62
CA ARG A 352 -10.98 -11.60 12.19
C ARG A 352 -11.91 -12.34 11.23
N ILE A 353 -13.01 -11.70 10.81
CA ILE A 353 -13.98 -12.32 9.90
C ILE A 353 -13.29 -12.77 8.60
N TYR A 354 -12.47 -11.91 7.96
CA TYR A 354 -11.81 -12.24 6.70
C TYR A 354 -10.85 -13.43 6.83
N GLN A 355 -10.13 -13.53 7.96
CA GLN A 355 -9.23 -14.65 8.26
C GLN A 355 -10.01 -15.94 8.51
N ASP A 356 -11.16 -15.86 9.18
CA ASP A 356 -12.03 -16.99 9.50
C ASP A 356 -12.83 -17.51 8.29
N LEU A 357 -12.86 -16.78 7.17
CA LEU A 357 -13.50 -17.25 5.94
C LEU A 357 -12.81 -18.53 5.43
N LYS A 358 -13.61 -19.60 5.29
CA LYS A 358 -13.14 -20.96 4.96
C LYS A 358 -12.41 -21.11 3.62
N ASP A 359 -12.63 -20.20 2.68
CA ASP A 359 -12.07 -20.32 1.33
C ASP A 359 -11.83 -18.96 0.67
N ASP A 360 -11.01 -18.97 -0.38
CA ASP A 360 -10.62 -17.78 -1.12
C ASP A 360 -11.77 -17.17 -1.94
N ARG A 361 -12.81 -17.95 -2.24
CA ARG A 361 -13.99 -17.42 -2.94
C ARG A 361 -14.78 -16.51 -2.01
N LEU A 362 -15.02 -16.92 -0.77
CA LEU A 362 -15.65 -16.08 0.24
C LEU A 362 -14.83 -14.84 0.53
N ARG A 363 -13.50 -14.97 0.62
CA ARG A 363 -12.61 -13.81 0.71
C ARG A 363 -12.80 -12.87 -0.48
N ALA A 364 -12.93 -13.37 -1.70
CA ALA A 364 -13.20 -12.53 -2.86
C ALA A 364 -14.56 -11.80 -2.77
N VAL A 365 -15.63 -12.48 -2.34
CA VAL A 365 -16.93 -11.82 -2.13
C VAL A 365 -16.82 -10.73 -1.05
N PHE A 366 -16.11 -11.00 0.04
CA PHE A 366 -15.83 -9.99 1.07
C PHE A 366 -15.15 -8.75 0.48
N ARG A 367 -14.10 -8.95 -0.35
CA ARG A 367 -13.38 -7.83 -1.00
C ARG A 367 -14.30 -7.00 -1.90
N ILE A 368 -15.17 -7.66 -2.66
CA ILE A 368 -16.14 -7.01 -3.55
C ILE A 368 -17.14 -6.18 -2.75
N CYS A 369 -17.76 -6.77 -1.71
CA CYS A 369 -18.71 -6.06 -0.84
C CYS A 369 -18.06 -4.85 -0.15
N HIS A 370 -16.85 -5.01 0.37
CA HIS A 370 -16.09 -3.92 0.96
C HIS A 370 -15.82 -2.80 -0.06
N SER A 371 -15.35 -3.16 -1.27
CA SER A 371 -15.09 -2.20 -2.34
C SER A 371 -16.32 -1.37 -2.71
N LEU A 372 -17.49 -2.01 -2.76
CA LEU A 372 -18.76 -1.33 -3.05
C LEU A 372 -19.19 -0.39 -1.92
N SER A 373 -18.97 -0.76 -0.65
CA SER A 373 -19.35 0.04 0.51
C SER A 373 -18.48 1.29 0.70
N ILE A 374 -17.23 1.25 0.22
CA ILE A 374 -16.29 2.37 0.32
C ILE A 374 -16.23 3.23 -0.96
N SER A 375 -17.04 2.94 -1.97
CA SER A 375 -17.12 3.77 -3.18
C SER A 375 -17.55 5.20 -2.83
N LYS A 376 -17.13 6.20 -3.63
CA LYS A 376 -17.40 7.63 -3.36
C LYS A 376 -18.87 7.94 -3.03
N LYS A 377 -19.80 7.26 -3.71
CA LYS A 377 -21.25 7.43 -3.51
C LYS A 377 -21.76 6.83 -2.19
N ASN A 378 -21.13 5.73 -1.77
CA ASN A 378 -21.62 4.91 -0.67
C ASN A 378 -20.82 5.13 0.62
N PHE A 379 -19.65 5.76 0.56
CA PHE A 379 -18.71 5.88 1.68
C PHE A 379 -19.36 6.46 2.94
N ALA A 380 -20.23 7.46 2.80
CA ALA A 380 -20.91 8.11 3.93
C ALA A 380 -21.91 7.18 4.65
N THR A 381 -22.66 6.38 3.90
CA THR A 381 -23.70 5.50 4.47
C THR A 381 -23.19 4.08 4.71
N ARG A 382 -22.09 3.71 4.04
CA ARG A 382 -21.59 2.34 3.90
C ARG A 382 -22.63 1.37 3.33
N GLN A 383 -23.62 1.89 2.60
CA GLN A 383 -24.69 1.11 1.99
C GLN A 383 -24.41 0.87 0.51
N PHE A 384 -24.66 -0.35 0.04
CA PHE A 384 -24.46 -0.70 -1.36
C PHE A 384 -25.52 -1.67 -1.83
N TYR A 385 -25.73 -1.76 -3.15
CA TYR A 385 -26.58 -2.78 -3.75
C TYR A 385 -25.73 -3.82 -4.47
N LEU A 386 -26.17 -5.08 -4.45
CA LEU A 386 -25.50 -6.15 -5.18
C LEU A 386 -26.50 -7.27 -5.46
N THR A 387 -26.74 -7.59 -6.73
CA THR A 387 -27.60 -8.72 -7.08
C THR A 387 -26.78 -10.01 -7.11
N ALA A 388 -27.43 -11.14 -6.82
CA ALA A 388 -26.79 -12.45 -6.96
C ALA A 388 -26.29 -12.70 -8.40
N THR A 389 -27.02 -12.20 -9.41
CA THR A 389 -26.58 -12.23 -10.81
C THR A 389 -25.29 -11.44 -11.01
N ASN A 390 -25.23 -10.18 -10.56
CA ASN A 390 -24.03 -9.37 -10.71
C ASN A 390 -22.82 -9.97 -9.99
N LEU A 391 -23.02 -10.49 -8.78
CA LEU A 391 -21.95 -11.18 -8.07
C LEU A 391 -21.52 -12.45 -8.80
N SER A 392 -22.46 -13.20 -9.39
CA SER A 392 -22.15 -14.44 -10.11
C SER A 392 -21.24 -14.22 -11.32
N GLU A 393 -21.42 -13.11 -12.04
CA GLU A 393 -20.54 -12.71 -13.14
C GLU A 393 -19.15 -12.30 -12.63
N ARG A 394 -19.08 -11.54 -11.53
CA ARG A 394 -17.82 -11.17 -10.88
C ARG A 394 -17.04 -12.37 -10.36
N MET A 395 -17.75 -13.43 -9.98
CA MET A 395 -17.21 -14.60 -9.29
C MET A 395 -17.07 -15.84 -10.18
N LEU A 396 -17.43 -15.75 -11.47
CA LEU A 396 -17.44 -16.87 -12.41
C LEU A 396 -18.15 -18.11 -11.83
N CYS A 397 -19.35 -17.91 -11.27
CA CYS A 397 -20.08 -18.97 -10.58
C CYS A 397 -21.58 -18.92 -10.89
N ALA A 398 -22.32 -19.96 -10.49
CA ALA A 398 -23.77 -19.96 -10.62
C ALA A 398 -24.41 -18.91 -9.69
N CYS A 399 -25.49 -18.26 -10.14
CA CYS A 399 -26.24 -17.26 -9.35
C CYS A 399 -26.68 -17.78 -7.98
N GLN A 400 -27.08 -19.05 -7.88
CA GLN A 400 -27.40 -19.70 -6.60
C GLN A 400 -26.20 -19.79 -5.66
N THR A 401 -25.00 -20.02 -6.20
CA THR A 401 -23.75 -20.05 -5.40
C THR A 401 -23.39 -18.65 -4.92
N ALA A 402 -23.50 -17.64 -5.77
CA ALA A 402 -23.30 -16.24 -5.38
C ALA A 402 -24.27 -15.80 -4.26
N ALA A 403 -25.56 -16.17 -4.37
CA ALA A 403 -26.54 -15.91 -3.33
C ALA A 403 -26.18 -16.58 -1.99
N ARG A 404 -25.74 -17.85 -2.01
CA ARG A 404 -25.27 -18.54 -0.80
C ARG A 404 -24.05 -17.88 -0.17
N GLN A 405 -23.13 -17.35 -0.97
CA GLN A 405 -21.95 -16.65 -0.47
C GLN A 405 -22.31 -15.31 0.20
N LEU A 406 -23.29 -14.58 -0.33
CA LEU A 406 -23.82 -13.38 0.33
C LEU A 406 -24.47 -13.71 1.67
N ASN A 407 -25.30 -14.77 1.72
CA ASN A 407 -25.89 -15.23 2.98
C ASN A 407 -24.82 -15.64 4.00
N TYR A 408 -23.72 -16.25 3.54
CA TYR A 408 -22.61 -16.60 4.41
C TYR A 408 -21.96 -15.36 5.03
N LEU A 409 -21.70 -14.31 4.24
CA LEU A 409 -21.13 -13.05 4.74
C LEU A 409 -22.09 -12.31 5.68
N GLU A 410 -23.39 -12.38 5.42
CA GLU A 410 -24.41 -11.83 6.32
C GLU A 410 -24.40 -12.57 7.67
N ASN A 411 -24.40 -13.90 7.66
CA ASN A 411 -24.30 -14.71 8.88
C ASN A 411 -22.97 -14.50 9.63
N ALA A 412 -21.89 -14.19 8.91
CA ALA A 412 -20.60 -13.84 9.50
C ALA A 412 -20.56 -12.40 10.07
N GLY A 413 -21.63 -11.62 9.90
CA GLY A 413 -21.74 -10.25 10.40
C GLY A 413 -20.96 -9.22 9.60
N ALA A 414 -20.47 -9.55 8.40
CA ALA A 414 -19.76 -8.60 7.54
C ALA A 414 -20.71 -7.60 6.87
N ILE A 415 -21.91 -8.06 6.53
CA ILE A 415 -22.94 -7.28 5.84
C ILE A 415 -24.32 -7.57 6.46
N LYS A 416 -25.29 -6.68 6.24
CA LYS A 416 -26.68 -6.88 6.67
C LYS A 416 -27.64 -6.46 5.57
N VAL A 417 -28.65 -7.26 5.25
CA VAL A 417 -29.71 -6.85 4.31
C VAL A 417 -30.56 -5.74 4.92
N ILE A 418 -30.68 -4.62 4.22
CA ILE A 418 -31.53 -3.49 4.59
C ILE A 418 -32.86 -3.55 3.83
N GLU A 419 -32.78 -3.80 2.52
CA GLU A 419 -33.94 -3.93 1.64
C GLU A 419 -33.74 -5.14 0.75
N LYS A 420 -34.68 -6.09 0.79
CA LYS A 420 -34.60 -7.30 -0.03
C LYS A 420 -34.99 -6.98 -1.46
N GLY A 421 -34.15 -7.40 -2.40
CA GLY A 421 -34.44 -7.25 -3.83
C GLY A 421 -35.60 -8.12 -4.30
N GLU A 422 -36.18 -7.73 -5.43
CA GLU A 422 -37.30 -8.41 -6.08
C GLU A 422 -36.91 -8.84 -7.50
N LEU A 423 -37.30 -10.06 -7.88
CA LEU A 423 -37.17 -10.53 -9.26
C LEU A 423 -38.14 -9.77 -10.17
N ARG A 424 -37.74 -9.57 -11.43
CA ARG A 424 -38.60 -8.96 -12.45
C ARG A 424 -39.91 -9.75 -12.58
N ARG A 425 -41.04 -9.03 -12.56
CA ARG A 425 -42.37 -9.55 -12.85
C ARG A 425 -43.05 -8.67 -13.90
N LYS A 426 -44.10 -9.15 -14.55
CA LYS A 426 -44.83 -8.35 -15.55
C LYS A 426 -45.34 -7.05 -14.89
N GLY A 427 -44.98 -5.90 -15.45
CA GLY A 427 -45.31 -4.57 -14.92
C GLY A 427 -44.48 -4.09 -13.72
N HIS A 428 -43.55 -4.89 -13.19
CA HIS A 428 -42.74 -4.54 -12.01
C HIS A 428 -41.25 -4.76 -12.31
N PRO A 429 -40.42 -3.70 -12.34
CA PRO A 429 -38.98 -3.84 -12.60
C PRO A 429 -38.29 -4.61 -11.47
N ALA A 430 -37.20 -5.30 -11.79
CA ALA A 430 -36.38 -5.94 -10.77
C ALA A 430 -35.79 -4.90 -9.82
N ARG A 431 -35.74 -5.20 -8.52
CA ARG A 431 -35.09 -4.39 -7.48
C ARG A 431 -33.88 -5.13 -6.95
N ALA A 432 -32.74 -4.45 -6.84
CA ALA A 432 -31.54 -5.03 -6.25
C ALA A 432 -31.68 -5.12 -4.73
N THR A 433 -31.03 -6.11 -4.12
CA THR A 433 -30.90 -6.17 -2.66
C THR A 433 -29.91 -5.10 -2.20
N PHE A 434 -30.30 -4.34 -1.18
CA PHE A 434 -29.45 -3.36 -0.51
C PHE A 434 -28.86 -3.96 0.77
N TYR A 435 -27.58 -3.68 0.96
CA TYR A 435 -26.78 -4.16 2.07
C TYR A 435 -26.15 -2.99 2.82
N GLN A 436 -26.10 -3.11 4.15
CA GLN A 436 -25.24 -2.32 5.02
C GLN A 436 -23.92 -3.06 5.18
N TRP A 437 -22.80 -2.37 4.97
CA TRP A 437 -21.52 -2.86 5.46
C TRP A 437 -21.42 -2.61 6.97
N MET A 438 -21.09 -3.66 7.73
CA MET A 438 -21.22 -3.67 9.20
C MET A 438 -19.90 -3.43 9.94
N LEU A 439 -18.78 -3.43 9.22
CA LEU A 439 -17.44 -3.42 9.81
C LEU A 439 -16.82 -2.02 9.71
N SER A 440 -16.32 -1.51 10.83
CA SER A 440 -15.72 -0.18 10.99
C SER A 440 -14.23 -0.15 10.73
#